data_AF-A0A933SKE0-F1
#
_entry.id   AF-A0A933SKE0-F1
#
_cell.length_a   1.000
_cell.length_b   1.000
_cell.length_c   1.000
_cell.angle_alpha   90.00
_cell.angle_beta   90.00
_cell.angle_gamma   90.00
#
_symmetry.space_group_name_H-M   'P 1'
#
loop_
_entity.id
_entity.type
_entity.pdbx_description
1 polymer ?
#
loop_
_entity_poly.entity_id
_entity_poly.type
_entity_poly.pdbx_seq_one_letter_code
_entity_poly.pdbx_strand_id
1 'polypeptide(L)'
;MAVGIFAGGAIAASEGQFPADWKKWDSLSTTLTKIGALPGCEANVSTLPPIYQETVATYCAVRQGGPGKVAVLVNPASKAGYEARKGKFKDGSNLILHLQDMKVLFVTSHKGGKAQYGIFTEDGKDISAASGPLAIETCKTCHTGYAAFCVDGQCGKISK
;
A
#
# COMPACT_ATOMS: atom_id res chain seq x y z
N MET A 1 12.15 -8.74 -45.27
CA MET A 1 11.05 -8.75 -44.28
C MET A 1 11.68 -8.67 -42.91
N ALA A 2 11.64 -7.52 -42.24
CA ALA A 2 12.14 -7.36 -40.88
C ALA A 2 10.95 -7.48 -39.93
N VAL A 3 10.90 -8.57 -39.16
CA VAL A 3 9.94 -8.74 -38.06
C VAL A 3 10.51 -7.97 -36.87
N GLY A 4 9.99 -6.77 -36.62
CA GLY A 4 10.30 -5.99 -35.43
C GLY A 4 9.57 -6.58 -34.22
N ILE A 5 10.31 -7.22 -33.32
CA ILE A 5 9.80 -7.63 -32.01
C ILE A 5 9.69 -6.36 -31.16
N PHE A 6 8.48 -5.86 -30.94
CA PHE A 6 8.22 -4.85 -29.92
C PHE A 6 8.28 -5.52 -28.55
N ALA A 7 9.43 -5.42 -27.88
CA ALA A 7 9.52 -5.70 -26.46
C ALA A 7 8.73 -4.62 -25.71
N GLY A 8 7.47 -4.91 -25.38
CA GLY A 8 6.67 -4.08 -24.49
C GLY A 8 7.29 -4.10 -23.09
N GLY A 9 8.15 -3.14 -22.78
CA GLY A 9 8.61 -2.93 -21.41
C GLY A 9 7.41 -2.59 -20.54
N ALA A 10 7.25 -3.29 -19.41
CA ALA A 10 6.31 -2.89 -18.38
C ALA A 10 6.66 -1.46 -17.93
N ILE A 11 5.77 -0.52 -18.23
CA ILE A 11 5.96 0.87 -17.83
C ILE A 11 5.68 0.92 -16.32
N ALA A 12 6.73 1.15 -15.53
CA ALA A 12 6.63 1.52 -14.13
C ALA A 12 5.68 2.74 -14.02
N ALA A 13 4.57 2.56 -13.29
CA ALA A 13 3.49 3.52 -13.19
C ALA A 13 3.43 4.23 -11.81
N SER A 14 4.33 3.90 -10.87
CA SER A 14 4.34 4.52 -9.55
C SER A 14 4.54 6.02 -9.64
N GLU A 15 3.73 6.74 -8.88
CA GLU A 15 3.79 8.21 -8.77
C GLU A 15 4.69 8.66 -7.63
N GLY A 16 4.89 7.79 -6.63
CA GLY A 16 5.80 7.96 -5.51
C GLY A 16 7.17 7.32 -5.74
N GLN A 17 8.12 7.62 -4.86
CA GLN A 17 9.48 7.07 -4.93
C GLN A 17 9.69 5.95 -3.90
N PHE A 18 10.50 4.96 -4.25
CA PHE A 18 10.95 3.93 -3.33
C PHE A 18 11.76 4.55 -2.16
N PRO A 19 11.33 4.36 -0.90
CA PRO A 19 12.07 4.83 0.27
C PRO A 19 13.23 3.88 0.59
N ALA A 20 14.45 4.18 0.12
CA ALA A 20 15.62 3.30 0.30
C ALA A 20 15.97 2.99 1.77
N ASP A 21 15.53 3.82 2.71
CA ASP A 21 15.75 3.69 4.14
C ASP A 21 14.58 3.03 4.90
N TRP A 22 13.58 2.49 4.20
CA TRP A 22 12.33 1.97 4.80
C TRP A 22 12.53 0.97 5.94
N LYS A 23 13.61 0.19 5.91
CA LYS A 23 13.95 -0.78 6.96
C LYS A 23 14.23 -0.14 8.32
N LYS A 24 14.47 1.18 8.35
CA LYS A 24 14.66 1.98 9.56
C LYS A 24 13.36 2.58 10.09
N TRP A 25 12.24 2.39 9.38
CA TRP A 25 10.97 3.00 9.74
C TRP A 25 10.25 2.17 10.80
N ASP A 26 9.55 2.85 11.70
CA ASP A 26 8.82 2.19 12.78
C ASP A 26 7.59 1.47 12.22
N SER A 27 7.42 0.20 12.60
CA SER A 27 6.12 -0.46 12.45
C SER A 27 5.18 0.01 13.55
N LEU A 28 4.01 0.53 13.17
CA LEU A 28 2.99 0.98 14.12
C LEU A 28 1.96 -0.10 14.38
N SER A 29 1.51 -0.18 15.63
CA SER A 29 0.34 -0.97 16.02
C SER A 29 -0.94 -0.25 15.58
N THR A 30 -1.57 -0.76 14.53
CA THR A 30 -2.85 -0.29 14.00
C THR A 30 -3.91 -1.37 14.13
N THR A 31 -5.17 -1.04 13.90
CA THR A 31 -6.23 -2.06 13.82
C THR A 31 -5.91 -3.14 12.80
N LEU A 32 -5.27 -2.79 11.66
CA LEU A 32 -4.87 -3.75 10.64
C LEU A 32 -3.76 -4.68 11.13
N THR A 33 -2.70 -4.14 11.74
CA THR A 33 -1.58 -4.96 12.21
C THR A 33 -1.93 -5.79 13.46
N LYS A 34 -2.95 -5.40 14.23
CA LYS A 34 -3.49 -6.23 15.33
C LYS A 34 -4.18 -7.51 14.84
N ILE A 35 -4.63 -7.55 13.58
CA ILE A 35 -5.10 -8.79 12.93
C ILE A 35 -3.90 -9.73 12.69
N GLY A 36 -2.69 -9.19 12.58
CA GLY A 36 -1.44 -9.92 12.36
C GLY A 36 -1.28 -10.32 10.90
N ALA A 37 -2.08 -11.28 10.45
CA ALA A 37 -2.13 -11.70 9.06
C ALA A 37 -3.54 -11.48 8.50
N LEU A 38 -3.63 -10.77 7.38
CA LEU A 38 -4.87 -10.74 6.63
C LEU A 38 -5.15 -12.17 6.13
N PRO A 39 -6.40 -12.64 6.27
CA PRO A 39 -6.73 -14.03 6.03
C PRO A 39 -6.62 -14.39 4.54
N GLY A 40 -6.53 -15.69 4.27
CA GLY A 40 -6.45 -16.21 2.91
C GLY A 40 -7.76 -16.12 2.13
N CYS A 41 -7.70 -16.44 0.84
CA CYS A 41 -8.77 -16.17 -0.13
C CYS A 41 -10.09 -16.91 0.12
N GLU A 42 -10.03 -18.05 0.80
CA GLU A 42 -11.21 -18.88 1.12
C GLU A 42 -11.77 -18.57 2.52
N ALA A 43 -11.17 -17.63 3.26
CA ALA A 43 -11.60 -17.33 4.61
C ALA A 43 -12.86 -16.47 4.61
N ASN A 44 -13.72 -16.70 5.60
CA ASN A 44 -14.86 -15.81 5.84
C ASN A 44 -14.36 -14.49 6.46
N VAL A 45 -14.36 -13.42 5.67
CA VAL A 45 -13.95 -12.07 6.07
C VAL A 45 -15.09 -11.14 6.47
N SER A 46 -16.34 -11.63 6.50
CA SER A 46 -17.54 -10.80 6.73
C SER A 46 -17.54 -10.02 8.05
N THR A 47 -16.76 -10.46 9.04
CA THR A 47 -16.60 -9.79 10.34
C THR A 47 -15.54 -8.70 10.35
N LEU A 48 -14.71 -8.60 9.30
CA LEU A 48 -13.70 -7.56 9.17
C LEU A 48 -14.34 -6.23 8.68
N PRO A 49 -13.73 -5.08 9.00
CA PRO A 49 -14.07 -3.82 8.34
C PRO A 49 -14.09 -3.95 6.81
N PRO A 50 -15.05 -3.33 6.10
CA PRO A 50 -15.22 -3.49 4.64
C PRO A 50 -13.94 -3.29 3.82
N ILE A 51 -13.13 -2.27 4.17
CA ILE A 51 -11.85 -2.01 3.50
C ILE A 51 -10.88 -3.20 3.59
N TYR A 52 -10.87 -3.94 4.70
CA TYR A 52 -9.99 -5.11 4.84
C TYR A 52 -10.54 -6.31 4.04
N GLN A 53 -11.86 -6.42 3.90
CA GLN A 53 -12.47 -7.41 3.00
C GLN A 53 -12.06 -7.14 1.54
N GLU A 54 -12.15 -5.87 1.10
CA GLU A 54 -11.73 -5.47 -0.23
C GLU A 54 -10.22 -5.66 -0.45
N THR A 55 -9.42 -5.40 0.57
CA THR A 55 -7.97 -5.65 0.55
C THR A 55 -7.66 -7.14 0.34
N VAL A 56 -8.34 -8.04 1.06
CA VAL A 56 -8.19 -9.48 0.87
C VAL A 56 -8.60 -9.88 -0.54
N ALA A 57 -9.78 -9.46 -1.00
CA ALA A 57 -10.27 -9.77 -2.34
C ALA A 57 -9.31 -9.29 -3.44
N THR A 58 -8.81 -8.06 -3.33
CA THR A 58 -7.89 -7.44 -4.30
C THR A 58 -6.60 -8.25 -4.43
N TYR A 59 -5.97 -8.59 -3.30
CA TYR A 59 -4.65 -9.25 -3.34
C TYR A 59 -4.72 -10.77 -3.48
N CYS A 60 -5.89 -11.37 -3.27
CA CYS A 60 -6.16 -12.75 -3.68
C CYS A 60 -6.06 -12.97 -5.19
N ALA A 61 -6.33 -11.94 -6.00
CA ALA A 61 -6.06 -11.98 -7.44
C ALA A 61 -4.56 -11.90 -7.80
N VAL A 62 -3.69 -11.54 -6.84
CA VAL A 62 -2.23 -11.39 -7.05
C VAL A 62 -1.46 -12.60 -6.55
N ARG A 63 -1.85 -13.15 -5.39
CA ARG A 63 -1.18 -14.30 -4.77
C ARG A 63 -2.20 -15.32 -4.29
N GLN A 64 -2.01 -16.56 -4.73
CA GLN A 64 -2.73 -17.71 -4.20
C GLN A 64 -2.47 -17.83 -2.68
N GLY A 65 -3.53 -17.85 -1.88
CA GLY A 65 -3.45 -17.82 -0.42
C GLY A 65 -3.53 -16.42 0.20
N GLY A 66 -3.59 -15.35 -0.59
CA GLY A 66 -3.93 -14.00 -0.15
C GLY A 66 -2.75 -13.14 0.35
N PRO A 67 -3.05 -11.96 0.91
CA PRO A 67 -2.05 -10.96 1.30
C PRO A 67 -1.11 -11.39 2.44
N GLY A 68 -1.59 -12.18 3.40
CA GLY A 68 -0.77 -12.71 4.50
C GLY A 68 -0.39 -11.66 5.55
N LYS A 69 0.79 -11.80 6.14
CA LYS A 69 1.30 -10.90 7.20
C LYS A 69 1.45 -9.46 6.72
N VAL A 70 1.04 -8.52 7.58
CA VAL A 70 1.04 -7.09 7.26
C VAL A 70 1.80 -6.27 8.30
N ALA A 71 2.53 -5.26 7.84
CA ALA A 71 3.08 -4.20 8.68
C ALA A 71 2.69 -2.83 8.12
N VAL A 72 2.47 -1.86 9.01
CA VAL A 72 2.28 -0.45 8.64
C VAL A 72 3.50 0.29 9.13
N LEU A 73 4.37 0.68 8.20
CA LEU A 73 5.60 1.39 8.51
C LEU A 73 5.39 2.89 8.28
N VAL A 74 5.93 3.71 9.18
CA VAL A 74 5.82 5.16 9.10
C VAL A 74 7.21 5.78 9.17
N ASN A 75 7.48 6.67 8.23
CA ASN A 75 8.68 7.49 8.24
C ASN A 75 8.76 8.21 9.61
N PRO A 76 9.90 8.14 10.33
CA PRO A 76 10.04 8.79 11.64
C PRO A 76 9.64 10.28 11.63
N ALA A 77 9.94 11.00 10.55
CA ALA A 77 9.58 12.41 10.39
C ALA A 77 8.06 12.66 10.24
N SER A 78 7.30 11.61 9.97
CA SER A 78 5.86 11.63 9.68
C SER A 78 5.01 11.02 10.80
N LYS A 79 5.64 10.46 11.84
CA LYS A 79 4.97 9.78 12.96
C LYS A 79 3.97 10.69 13.69
N ALA A 80 4.37 11.91 14.03
CA ALA A 80 3.47 12.88 14.68
C ALA A 80 2.26 13.24 13.78
N GLY A 81 2.47 13.32 12.46
CA GLY A 81 1.40 13.54 11.49
C GLY A 81 0.42 12.37 11.43
N TYR A 82 0.95 11.14 11.42
CA TYR A 82 0.17 9.91 11.48
C TYR A 82 -0.67 9.82 12.76
N GLU A 83 -0.08 10.11 13.92
CA GLU A 83 -0.75 10.11 15.22
C GLU A 83 -1.90 11.13 15.27
N ALA A 84 -1.66 12.34 14.75
CA ALA A 84 -2.65 13.40 14.73
C ALA A 84 -3.84 13.10 13.80
N ARG A 85 -3.64 12.23 12.80
CA ARG A 85 -4.64 11.83 11.79
C ARG A 85 -5.30 13.01 11.08
N LYS A 86 -4.52 14.05 10.81
CA LYS A 86 -4.98 15.29 10.15
C LYS A 86 -4.65 15.32 8.65
N GLY A 87 -4.09 14.23 8.11
CA GLY A 87 -3.72 14.14 6.69
C GLY A 87 -2.60 15.10 6.24
N LYS A 88 -1.89 15.70 7.20
CA LYS A 88 -0.80 16.64 6.91
C LYS A 88 0.52 15.91 6.92
N PHE A 89 0.97 15.53 5.74
CA PHE A 89 2.28 14.93 5.51
C PHE A 89 3.16 15.85 4.68
N LYS A 90 4.47 15.80 4.92
CA LYS A 90 5.44 16.53 4.09
C LYS A 90 5.59 15.85 2.75
N ASP A 91 6.06 16.60 1.76
CA ASP A 91 6.39 16.06 0.46
C ASP A 91 7.43 14.92 0.59
N GLY A 92 7.24 13.85 -0.19
CA GLY A 92 8.06 12.63 -0.16
C GLY A 92 7.32 11.39 0.36
N SER A 93 8.04 10.29 0.53
CA SER A 93 7.48 9.01 1.01
C SER A 93 7.29 9.03 2.52
N ASN A 94 6.06 8.74 2.96
CA ASN A 94 5.66 8.91 4.37
C ASN A 94 5.24 7.61 5.02
N LEU A 95 4.49 6.77 4.29
CA LEU A 95 3.83 5.57 4.84
C LEU A 95 4.08 4.37 3.93
N ILE A 96 4.12 3.18 4.52
CA ILE A 96 4.20 1.91 3.80
C ILE A 96 3.21 0.92 4.40
N LEU A 97 2.38 0.32 3.57
CA LEU A 97 1.79 -0.98 3.87
C LEU A 97 2.70 -2.06 3.29
N HIS A 98 3.31 -2.86 4.17
CA HIS A 98 4.18 -3.96 3.79
C HIS A 98 3.40 -5.27 3.88
N LEU A 99 3.13 -5.91 2.73
CA LEU A 99 2.64 -7.28 2.67
C LEU A 99 3.84 -8.23 2.73
N GLN A 100 4.19 -8.66 3.94
CA GLN A 100 5.48 -9.30 4.23
C GLN A 100 5.65 -10.63 3.50
N ASP A 101 4.58 -11.43 3.43
CA ASP A 101 4.63 -12.73 2.75
C ASP A 101 4.69 -12.59 1.23
N MET A 102 4.27 -11.44 0.69
CA MET A 102 4.38 -11.10 -0.73
C MET A 102 5.69 -10.37 -1.06
N LYS A 103 6.42 -9.86 -0.06
CA LYS A 103 7.60 -9.00 -0.22
C LYS A 103 7.31 -7.75 -1.07
N VAL A 104 6.13 -7.18 -0.86
CA VAL A 104 5.66 -5.98 -1.59
C VAL A 104 5.41 -4.84 -0.62
N LEU A 105 5.89 -3.66 -1.01
CA LEU A 105 5.71 -2.40 -0.33
C LEU A 105 4.74 -1.53 -1.13
N PHE A 106 3.60 -1.23 -0.53
CA PHE A 106 2.67 -0.20 -1.03
C PHE A 106 3.02 1.11 -0.34
N VAL A 107 3.69 1.99 -1.07
CA VAL A 107 4.22 3.26 -0.58
C VAL A 107 3.18 4.35 -0.80
N THR A 108 2.88 5.10 0.25
CA THR A 108 2.13 6.36 0.15
C THR A 108 3.10 7.53 0.35
N SER A 109 3.23 8.33 -0.70
CA SER A 109 3.99 9.58 -0.73
C SER A 109 3.03 10.76 -0.76
N HIS A 110 3.54 11.97 -0.52
CA HIS A 110 2.78 13.20 -0.70
C HIS A 110 3.54 14.19 -1.57
N LYS A 111 2.81 14.99 -2.34
CA LYS A 111 3.37 16.12 -3.11
C LYS A 111 2.35 17.25 -3.18
N GLY A 112 2.71 18.42 -2.69
CA GLY A 112 1.78 19.55 -2.60
C GLY A 112 0.53 19.21 -1.77
N GLY A 113 0.70 18.42 -0.71
CA GLY A 113 -0.39 17.97 0.17
C GLY A 113 -1.31 16.89 -0.42
N LYS A 114 -1.05 16.39 -1.62
CA LYS A 114 -1.83 15.30 -2.23
C LYS A 114 -1.10 13.97 -2.10
N ALA A 115 -1.83 12.91 -1.76
CA ALA A 115 -1.28 11.55 -1.74
C ALA A 115 -0.90 11.08 -3.14
N GLN A 116 0.20 10.35 -3.22
CA GLN A 116 0.71 9.64 -4.40
C GLN A 116 1.03 8.21 -3.98
N TYR A 117 0.90 7.27 -4.91
CA TYR A 117 1.08 5.86 -4.61
C TYR A 117 2.19 5.24 -5.43
N GLY A 118 2.86 4.26 -4.85
CA GLY A 118 3.83 3.43 -5.54
C GLY A 118 3.84 2.01 -5.00
N ILE A 119 4.26 1.07 -5.84
CA ILE A 119 4.27 -0.35 -5.49
C ILE A 119 5.61 -0.93 -5.87
N PHE A 120 6.37 -1.35 -4.86
CA PHE A 120 7.73 -1.80 -5.03
C PHE A 120 7.95 -3.15 -4.37
N THR A 121 8.86 -3.95 -4.90
CA THR A 121 9.48 -5.03 -4.12
C THR A 121 10.41 -4.45 -3.06
N GLU A 122 10.79 -5.27 -2.08
CA GLU A 122 11.68 -4.87 -0.97
C GLU A 122 13.06 -4.35 -1.42
N ASP A 123 13.52 -4.71 -2.63
CA ASP A 123 14.76 -4.26 -3.26
C ASP A 123 14.60 -3.01 -4.15
N GLY A 124 13.39 -2.46 -4.24
CA GLY A 124 13.11 -1.19 -4.91
C GLY A 124 12.72 -1.30 -6.39
N LYS A 125 12.54 -2.51 -6.93
CA LYS A 125 11.95 -2.66 -8.27
C LYS A 125 10.48 -2.25 -8.22
N ASP A 126 10.11 -1.31 -9.09
CA ASP A 126 8.72 -0.93 -9.31
C ASP A 126 7.97 -2.10 -9.98
N ILE A 127 6.86 -2.51 -9.38
CA ILE A 127 5.98 -3.58 -9.87
C ILE A 127 4.55 -3.11 -10.11
N SER A 128 4.32 -1.79 -10.11
CA SER A 128 3.05 -1.22 -10.51
C SER A 128 2.72 -1.60 -11.96
N ALA A 129 1.44 -1.82 -12.22
CA ALA A 129 0.92 -2.21 -13.52
C ALA A 129 0.01 -1.12 -14.09
N ALA A 130 -0.21 -1.16 -15.40
CA ALA A 130 -1.15 -0.25 -16.06
C ALA A 130 -2.62 -0.49 -15.64
N SER A 131 -2.95 -1.72 -15.24
CA SER A 131 -4.31 -2.13 -14.83
C SER A 131 -4.27 -3.29 -13.83
N GLY A 132 -5.38 -3.51 -13.13
CA GLY A 132 -5.55 -4.63 -12.19
C GLY A 132 -5.12 -4.30 -10.75
N PRO A 133 -4.96 -5.33 -9.89
CA PRO A 133 -4.76 -5.14 -8.45
C PRO A 133 -3.52 -4.32 -8.06
N LEU A 134 -2.48 -4.31 -8.91
CA LEU A 134 -1.25 -3.54 -8.70
C LEU A 134 -1.20 -2.26 -9.54
N ALA A 135 -2.34 -1.78 -10.05
CA ALA A 135 -2.40 -0.47 -10.69
C ALA A 135 -2.54 0.65 -9.65
N ILE A 136 -1.89 1.79 -9.93
CA ILE A 136 -1.99 2.98 -9.07
C ILE A 136 -3.44 3.48 -8.96
N GLU A 137 -4.23 3.36 -10.03
CA GLU A 137 -5.66 3.69 -10.01
C GLU A 137 -6.47 2.82 -9.05
N THR A 138 -6.06 1.57 -8.82
CA THR A 138 -6.69 0.71 -7.80
C THR A 138 -6.46 1.28 -6.40
N CYS A 139 -5.24 1.76 -6.11
CA CYS A 139 -4.92 2.43 -4.85
C CYS A 139 -5.76 3.70 -4.66
N LYS A 140 -5.81 4.57 -5.68
CA LYS A 140 -6.60 5.81 -5.64
C LYS A 140 -8.09 5.54 -5.44
N THR A 141 -8.63 4.57 -6.17
CA THR A 141 -10.06 4.18 -6.10
C THR A 141 -10.40 3.69 -4.70
N CYS A 142 -9.61 2.78 -4.14
CA CYS A 142 -9.84 2.25 -2.81
C CYS A 142 -9.75 3.36 -1.74
N HIS A 143 -8.68 4.18 -1.77
CA HIS A 143 -8.52 5.25 -0.79
C HIS A 143 -9.61 6.33 -0.88
N THR A 144 -10.09 6.65 -2.08
CA THR A 144 -11.18 7.61 -2.28
C THR A 144 -12.52 7.02 -1.83
N GLY A 145 -12.81 5.76 -2.19
CA GLY A 145 -14.02 5.06 -1.77
C GLY A 145 -14.12 4.89 -0.25
N TYR A 146 -12.97 4.80 0.42
CA TYR A 146 -12.87 4.70 1.89
C TYR A 146 -12.34 5.97 2.55
N ALA A 147 -12.54 7.17 1.99
CA ALA A 147 -11.95 8.41 2.51
C ALA A 147 -12.28 8.72 3.99
N ALA A 148 -13.44 8.28 4.50
CA ALA A 148 -13.77 8.38 5.93
C ALA A 148 -12.85 7.53 6.83
N PHE A 149 -12.34 6.42 6.29
CA PHE A 149 -11.39 5.54 6.95
C PHE A 149 -9.93 5.92 6.63
N CYS A 150 -9.64 6.27 5.39
CA CYS A 150 -8.34 6.60 4.83
C CYS A 150 -8.21 8.10 4.58
N VAL A 151 -7.76 8.84 5.58
CA VAL A 151 -7.63 10.31 5.49
C VAL A 151 -6.30 10.66 4.82
N ASP A 152 -6.36 11.25 3.62
CA ASP A 152 -5.19 11.66 2.83
C ASP A 152 -4.13 10.55 2.72
N GLY A 153 -4.54 9.38 2.21
CA GLY A 153 -3.64 8.24 2.05
C GLY A 153 -3.33 7.47 3.35
N GLN A 154 -3.67 8.00 4.53
CA GLN A 154 -3.48 7.31 5.81
C GLN A 154 -4.68 6.44 6.15
N CYS A 155 -4.57 5.13 5.96
CA CYS A 155 -5.54 4.16 6.47
C CYS A 155 -5.19 3.67 7.88
N GLY A 156 -6.22 3.35 8.66
CA GLY A 156 -6.08 2.86 10.03
C GLY A 156 -5.87 3.96 11.06
N LYS A 157 -6.13 3.62 12.33
CA LYS A 157 -5.78 4.42 13.50
C LYS A 157 -4.74 3.63 14.29
N ILE A 158 -3.85 4.33 14.99
CA ILE A 158 -3.04 3.68 16.02
C ILE A 158 -3.99 3.08 17.04
N SER A 159 -3.79 1.79 17.32
CA SER A 159 -4.54 1.09 18.34
C SER A 159 -3.69 1.08 19.60
N LYS A 160 -4.10 1.92 20.56
CA LYS A 160 -3.52 1.92 21.92
C LYS A 160 -3.71 0.58 22.60
#